data_AF-A0A0E0KQ02-F1
#
_entry.id   AF-A0A0E0KQ02-F1
#
_cell.length_a   1.000
_cell.length_b   1.000
_cell.length_c   1.000
_cell.angle_alpha   90.00
_cell.angle_beta   90.00
_cell.angle_gamma   90.00
#
_symmetry.space_group_name_H-M   'P 1'
#
loop_
_entity.id
_entity.type
_entity.pdbx_description
1 polymer ?
#
loop_
_entity_poly.entity_id
_entity_poly.type
_entity_poly.pdbx_seq_one_letter_code
_entity_poly.pdbx_strand_id
1 'polypeptide(L)'
;MDAEMDLLADDGGEAERLEAAEAQADLLRDRLRLAVINIATSEGKKAGMEVSDPVVACIADLAYKTVEQLAKDVELFAQHAGRKSIKMEDVILTAHRNEHLMGLLRTFSQQLKGKEPSSERKRKKSSKKDDDVMQI
;
A
#
# COMPACT_ATOMS: atom_id res chain seq x y z
N MET A 1 -29.47 22.30 40.79
CA MET A 1 -28.18 22.80 40.27
C MET A 1 -27.50 21.60 39.67
N ASP A 2 -27.92 21.40 38.43
CA ASP A 2 -27.84 20.21 37.61
C ASP A 2 -26.43 20.10 37.03
N ALA A 3 -25.70 19.08 37.48
CA ALA A 3 -24.38 18.71 36.97
C ALA A 3 -24.43 17.30 36.34
N GLU A 4 -25.53 16.99 35.66
CA GLU A 4 -25.75 15.69 35.02
C GLU A 4 -26.31 15.84 33.59
N MET A 5 -25.87 16.88 32.87
CA MET A 5 -26.26 17.12 31.47
C MET A 5 -25.07 17.65 30.67
N ASP A 6 -23.97 16.90 30.64
CA ASP A 6 -22.82 17.19 29.76
C ASP A 6 -22.17 15.91 29.18
N LEU A 7 -22.93 14.81 29.10
CA LEU A 7 -22.46 13.49 28.63
C LEU A 7 -23.04 13.04 27.29
N LEU A 8 -23.74 13.91 26.54
CA LEU A 8 -24.49 13.51 25.34
C LEU A 8 -24.14 14.32 24.06
N ALA A 9 -22.99 14.97 23.99
CA ALA A 9 -22.68 15.90 22.89
C ALA A 9 -21.62 15.45 21.86
N ASP A 10 -21.15 14.19 21.86
CA ASP A 10 -20.12 13.73 20.89
C ASP A 10 -20.46 12.41 20.13
N ASP A 11 -21.52 11.71 20.52
CA ASP A 11 -21.91 10.40 19.94
C ASP A 11 -22.38 10.50 18.47
N GLY A 12 -23.08 11.59 18.12
CA GLY A 12 -23.56 11.81 16.75
C GLY A 12 -22.44 12.01 15.72
N GLY A 13 -21.31 12.58 16.14
CA GLY A 13 -20.15 12.76 15.28
C GLY A 13 -19.35 11.48 15.06
N GLU A 14 -19.29 10.59 16.06
CA GLU A 14 -18.67 9.27 15.92
C GLU A 14 -19.50 8.33 15.04
N ALA A 15 -20.81 8.32 15.23
CA ALA A 15 -21.73 7.52 14.42
C ALA A 15 -21.67 7.92 12.93
N GLU A 16 -21.72 9.22 12.62
CA GLU A 16 -21.63 9.72 11.24
C GLU A 16 -20.26 9.39 10.60
N ARG A 17 -19.16 9.48 11.36
CA ARG A 17 -17.82 9.08 10.89
C ARG A 17 -17.74 7.59 10.60
N LEU A 18 -18.36 6.76 11.43
CA LEU A 18 -18.38 5.31 11.25
C LEU A 18 -19.18 4.94 10.00
N GLU A 19 -20.37 5.53 9.83
CA GLU A 19 -21.21 5.32 8.65
C GLU A 19 -20.48 5.76 7.36
N ALA A 20 -19.82 6.91 7.38
CA ALA A 20 -19.01 7.37 6.25
C ALA A 20 -17.84 6.41 5.93
N ALA A 21 -17.19 5.85 6.96
CA ALA A 21 -16.11 4.88 6.79
C ALA A 21 -16.62 3.55 6.22
N GLU A 22 -17.79 3.08 6.66
CA GLU A 22 -18.43 1.88 6.14
C GLU A 22 -18.85 2.05 4.67
N ALA A 23 -19.49 3.17 4.33
CA ALA A 23 -19.85 3.51 2.95
C ALA A 23 -18.60 3.59 2.04
N GLN A 24 -17.50 4.15 2.57
CA GLN A 24 -16.23 4.16 1.85
C GLN A 24 -15.64 2.75 1.69
N ALA A 25 -15.73 1.90 2.70
CA ALA A 25 -15.27 0.52 2.63
C ALA A 25 -16.04 -0.29 1.59
N ASP A 26 -17.36 -0.13 1.51
CA ASP A 26 -18.19 -0.78 0.50
C ASP A 26 -17.83 -0.32 -0.91
N LEU A 27 -17.62 0.98 -1.12
CA LEU A 27 -17.17 1.51 -2.40
C LEU A 27 -15.80 0.95 -2.81
N LEU A 28 -14.87 0.77 -1.87
CA LEU A 28 -13.58 0.13 -2.14
C LEU A 28 -13.73 -1.36 -2.46
N ARG A 29 -14.64 -2.07 -1.78
CA ARG A 29 -14.94 -3.47 -2.04
C ARG A 29 -15.51 -3.69 -3.44
N ASP A 30 -16.43 -2.82 -3.87
CA ASP A 30 -16.99 -2.86 -5.22
C ASP A 30 -15.93 -2.62 -6.30
N ARG A 31 -15.04 -1.64 -6.09
CA ARG A 31 -13.92 -1.38 -7.01
C ARG A 31 -12.94 -2.55 -7.07
N LEU A 32 -12.63 -3.17 -5.94
CA LEU A 32 -11.79 -4.37 -5.89
C LEU A 32 -12.44 -5.51 -6.68
N ARG A 33 -13.74 -5.74 -6.50
CA ARG A 33 -14.49 -6.77 -7.21
C ARG A 33 -14.42 -6.56 -8.74
N LEU A 34 -14.62 -5.34 -9.22
CA LEU A 34 -14.48 -5.02 -10.65
C LEU A 34 -13.05 -5.29 -11.17
N ALA A 35 -12.03 -4.91 -10.41
CA ALA A 35 -10.65 -5.20 -10.79
C ALA A 35 -10.37 -6.70 -10.88
N VAL A 36 -10.88 -7.49 -9.93
CA VAL A 36 -10.77 -8.95 -9.92
C VAL A 36 -11.48 -9.57 -11.13
N ILE A 37 -12.69 -9.13 -11.45
CA ILE A 37 -13.43 -9.59 -12.64
C ILE A 37 -12.60 -9.34 -13.91
N ASN A 38 -12.03 -8.14 -14.05
CA ASN A 38 -11.23 -7.79 -15.22
C ASN A 38 -9.97 -8.66 -15.34
N ILE A 39 -9.26 -8.89 -14.24
CA ILE A 39 -8.06 -9.74 -14.21
C ILE A 39 -8.43 -11.20 -14.53
N ALA A 40 -9.41 -11.77 -13.82
CA ALA A 40 -9.84 -13.16 -14.01
C ALA A 40 -10.33 -13.42 -15.44
N THR A 41 -11.12 -12.51 -16.00
CA THR A 41 -11.61 -12.61 -17.38
C THR A 41 -10.47 -12.49 -18.40
N SER A 42 -9.52 -11.58 -18.16
CA SER A 42 -8.32 -11.44 -19.02
C SER A 42 -7.48 -12.71 -19.01
N GLU A 43 -7.22 -13.28 -17.83
CA GLU A 43 -6.43 -14.51 -17.72
C GLU A 43 -7.16 -15.73 -18.31
N GLY A 44 -8.49 -15.84 -18.11
CA GLY A 44 -9.31 -16.85 -18.78
C GLY A 44 -9.19 -16.77 -20.30
N LYS A 45 -9.35 -15.57 -20.88
CA LYS A 45 -9.22 -15.34 -22.32
C LYS A 45 -7.84 -15.74 -22.86
N LYS A 46 -6.75 -15.45 -22.13
CA LYS A 46 -5.39 -15.88 -22.50
C LYS A 46 -5.23 -17.40 -22.50
N ALA A 47 -5.93 -18.08 -21.59
CA ALA A 47 -5.97 -19.54 -21.52
C ALA A 47 -6.97 -20.18 -22.50
N GLY A 48 -7.73 -19.38 -23.26
CA GLY A 48 -8.79 -19.88 -24.15
C GLY A 48 -10.00 -20.43 -23.40
N MET A 49 -10.23 -19.97 -22.17
CA MET A 49 -11.30 -20.45 -21.27
C MET A 49 -12.14 -19.28 -20.73
N GLU A 50 -13.37 -19.57 -20.33
CA GLU A 50 -14.21 -18.61 -19.59
C GLU A 50 -14.21 -18.96 -18.11
N VAL A 51 -14.14 -17.94 -17.25
CA VAL A 51 -14.22 -18.11 -15.79
C VAL A 51 -15.67 -17.92 -15.37
N SER A 52 -16.25 -18.92 -14.72
CA SER A 52 -17.64 -18.86 -14.25
C SER A 52 -17.85 -17.79 -13.18
N ASP A 53 -19.00 -17.11 -13.19
CA ASP A 53 -19.34 -16.05 -12.22
C ASP A 53 -19.16 -16.42 -10.75
N PRO A 54 -19.55 -17.63 -10.27
CA PRO A 54 -19.34 -18.00 -8.86
C PRO A 54 -17.86 -18.09 -8.50
N VAL A 55 -17.01 -18.53 -9.43
CA VAL A 55 -15.56 -18.61 -9.21
C VAL A 55 -14.97 -17.21 -9.11
N VAL A 56 -15.39 -16.27 -9.98
CA VAL A 56 -14.92 -14.88 -9.92
C VAL A 56 -15.34 -14.21 -8.61
N ALA A 57 -16.58 -14.44 -8.14
CA ALA A 57 -17.05 -13.96 -6.85
C ALA A 57 -16.20 -14.50 -5.69
N CYS A 58 -15.93 -15.81 -5.68
CA CYS A 58 -15.05 -16.43 -4.68
C CYS A 58 -13.62 -15.85 -4.69
N ILE A 59 -13.05 -15.58 -5.87
CA ILE A 59 -11.72 -14.95 -5.98
C ILE A 59 -11.75 -13.53 -5.41
N ALA A 60 -12.82 -12.77 -5.65
CA ALA A 60 -12.96 -11.42 -5.12
C ALA A 60 -13.01 -11.40 -3.58
N ASP A 61 -13.79 -12.31 -2.99
CA ASP A 61 -13.88 -12.46 -1.53
C ASP A 61 -12.55 -12.90 -0.92
N LEU A 62 -11.85 -13.83 -1.59
CA LEU A 62 -10.53 -14.29 -1.16
C LEU A 62 -9.49 -13.17 -1.24
N ALA A 63 -9.49 -12.39 -2.32
CA ALA A 63 -8.61 -11.25 -2.50
C ALA A 63 -8.84 -10.19 -1.41
N TYR A 64 -10.09 -9.88 -1.09
CA TYR A 64 -10.43 -8.94 -0.02
C TYR A 64 -9.86 -9.39 1.33
N LYS A 65 -10.10 -10.66 1.71
CA LYS A 65 -9.56 -11.23 2.96
C LYS A 65 -8.02 -11.23 2.99
N THR A 66 -7.41 -11.49 1.84
CA THR A 66 -5.95 -11.51 1.70
C THR A 66 -5.38 -10.10 1.85
N VAL A 67 -6.01 -9.08 1.28
CA VAL A 67 -5.60 -7.68 1.45
C VAL A 67 -5.70 -7.25 2.91
N GLU A 68 -6.74 -7.67 3.63
CA GLU A 68 -6.90 -7.35 5.06
C GLU A 68 -5.77 -7.95 5.91
N GLN A 69 -5.43 -9.22 5.67
CA GLN A 69 -4.30 -9.85 6.35
C GLN A 69 -2.97 -9.22 5.95
N LEU A 70 -2.78 -8.96 4.66
CA LEU A 70 -1.58 -8.33 4.12
C LEU A 70 -1.32 -6.97 4.77
N ALA A 71 -2.36 -6.16 4.95
CA ALA A 71 -2.27 -4.85 5.59
C ALA A 71 -1.76 -4.95 7.03
N LYS A 72 -2.28 -5.90 7.82
CA LYS A 72 -1.84 -6.17 9.20
C LYS A 72 -0.38 -6.63 9.23
N ASP A 73 -0.01 -7.54 8.32
CA ASP A 73 1.34 -8.08 8.26
C ASP A 73 2.38 -6.99 7.92
N VAL A 74 2.14 -6.18 6.88
CA VAL A 74 3.08 -5.11 6.49
C VAL A 74 3.21 -4.01 7.55
N GLU A 75 2.11 -3.72 8.26
CA GLU A 75 2.15 -2.80 9.39
C GLU A 75 3.04 -3.36 10.51
N LEU A 76 2.84 -4.61 10.91
CA LEU A 76 3.65 -5.28 11.93
C LEU A 76 5.13 -5.36 11.54
N PHE A 77 5.45 -5.61 10.27
CA PHE A 77 6.84 -5.64 9.80
C PHE A 77 7.51 -4.26 9.87
N ALA A 78 6.80 -3.21 9.48
CA ALA A 78 7.31 -1.84 9.62
C ALA A 78 7.52 -1.47 11.10
N GLN A 79 6.57 -1.80 11.97
CA GLN A 79 6.64 -1.56 13.41
C GLN A 79 7.78 -2.34 14.07
N HIS A 80 7.98 -3.61 13.71
CA HIS A 80 9.08 -4.45 14.19
C HIS A 80 10.45 -3.83 13.86
N ALA A 81 10.56 -3.17 12.71
CA ALA A 81 11.75 -2.42 12.30
C ALA A 81 11.82 -0.99 12.88
N GLY A 82 10.94 -0.62 13.82
CA GLY A 82 10.89 0.71 14.43
C GLY A 82 10.46 1.84 13.48
N ARG A 83 9.76 1.52 12.38
CA ARG A 83 9.36 2.48 11.34
C ARG A 83 7.84 2.69 11.34
N LYS A 84 7.42 3.92 11.03
CA LYS A 84 6.01 4.29 10.79
C LYS A 84 5.61 4.24 9.31
N SER A 85 6.55 3.95 8.42
CA SER A 85 6.34 3.92 6.98
C SER A 85 6.83 2.59 6.41
N ILE A 86 5.96 1.96 5.64
CA ILE A 86 6.16 0.67 4.96
C ILE A 86 7.17 0.86 3.82
N LYS A 87 8.11 -0.07 3.70
CA LYS A 87 9.14 -0.15 2.65
C LYS A 87 8.97 -1.42 1.82
N MET A 88 9.70 -1.48 0.70
CA MET A 88 9.70 -2.65 -0.19
C MET A 88 10.08 -3.96 0.52
N GLU A 89 10.99 -3.92 1.50
CA GLU A 89 11.38 -5.12 2.26
C GLU A 89 10.22 -5.69 3.08
N ASP A 90 9.33 -4.84 3.60
CA ASP A 90 8.15 -5.28 4.35
C ASP A 90 7.18 -6.04 3.42
N VAL A 91 6.97 -5.54 2.21
CA VAL A 91 6.16 -6.20 1.18
C VAL A 91 6.78 -7.52 0.75
N ILE A 92 8.10 -7.56 0.52
CA ILE A 92 8.81 -8.79 0.15
C ILE A 92 8.69 -9.86 1.24
N LEU A 93 8.76 -9.46 2.52
CA LEU A 93 8.66 -10.37 3.66
C LEU A 93 7.29 -11.07 3.75
N THR A 94 6.22 -10.46 3.25
CA THR A 94 4.88 -11.10 3.20
C THR A 94 4.88 -12.39 2.39
N ALA A 95 5.79 -12.53 1.41
CA ALA A 95 5.93 -13.71 0.57
C ALA A 95 6.87 -14.79 1.14
N HIS A 96 7.30 -14.69 2.41
CA HIS A 96 8.28 -15.63 3.00
C HIS A 96 7.89 -17.10 3.02
N ARG A 97 6.60 -17.42 2.85
CA ARG A 97 6.13 -18.80 2.75
C ARG A 97 6.31 -19.40 1.36
N ASN A 98 6.69 -18.58 0.38
CA ASN A 98 6.87 -18.97 -1.01
C ASN A 98 8.13 -18.30 -1.57
N GLU A 99 9.25 -19.02 -1.51
CA GLU A 99 10.56 -18.55 -1.97
C GLU A 99 10.56 -18.08 -3.43
N HIS A 100 9.81 -18.77 -4.30
CA HIS A 100 9.71 -18.38 -5.71
C HIS A 100 9.01 -17.01 -5.85
N LEU A 101 7.88 -16.82 -5.15
CA LEU A 101 7.18 -15.54 -5.13
C LEU A 101 8.03 -14.43 -4.51
N MET A 102 8.73 -14.70 -3.40
CA MET A 102 9.66 -13.75 -2.79
C MET A 102 10.75 -13.33 -3.78
N GLY A 103 11.32 -14.28 -4.53
CA GLY A 103 12.29 -14.02 -5.60
C GLY A 103 11.75 -13.08 -6.67
N LEU A 104 10.53 -13.35 -7.17
CA LEU A 104 9.86 -12.49 -8.15
C LEU A 104 9.65 -11.06 -7.62
N LEU A 105 9.21 -10.91 -6.36
CA LEU A 105 9.03 -9.59 -5.74
C LEU A 105 10.35 -8.84 -5.56
N ARG A 106 11.45 -9.54 -5.23
CA ARG A 106 12.79 -8.93 -5.16
C ARG A 106 13.24 -8.41 -6.52
N THR A 107 13.07 -9.20 -7.58
CA THR A 107 13.39 -8.77 -8.95
C THR A 107 12.54 -7.56 -9.35
N PHE A 108 11.24 -7.58 -9.06
CA PHE A 108 10.35 -6.46 -9.37
C PHE A 108 10.74 -5.18 -8.62
N SER A 109 11.10 -5.28 -7.33
CA SER A 109 11.60 -4.15 -6.52
C SER A 109 12.85 -3.51 -7.12
N GLN A 110 13.78 -4.31 -7.65
CA GLN A 110 14.98 -3.80 -8.34
C GLN A 110 14.63 -3.06 -9.63
N GLN A 111 13.68 -3.57 -10.41
CA GLN A 111 13.23 -2.92 -11.65
C GLN A 111 12.56 -1.56 -11.39
N LEU A 112 11.83 -1.41 -10.28
CA LEU A 112 11.24 -0.13 -9.90
C LEU A 112 12.31 0.92 -9.56
N LYS A 113 13.34 0.53 -8.80
CA LYS A 113 14.47 1.42 -8.45
C LYS A 113 15.26 1.89 -9.67
N GLY A 114 15.32 1.09 -10.74
CA GLY A 114 15.96 1.46 -12.00
C GLY A 114 15.14 2.39 -12.90
N LYS A 115 13.84 2.56 -12.63
CA LYS A 115 12.92 3.38 -13.42
C LYS A 115 12.53 4.71 -12.75
N GLU A 116 12.87 4.92 -11.48
CA GLU A 116 12.73 6.25 -10.88
C GLU A 116 13.77 7.22 -11.48
N PRO A 117 13.36 8.40 -11.99
CA PRO A 117 14.32 9.43 -12.35
C PRO A 117 15.08 9.79 -11.08
N SER A 118 16.40 9.54 -11.09
CA SER A 118 17.26 9.79 -9.94
C SER A 118 17.03 11.20 -9.41
N SER A 119 16.44 11.31 -8.22
CA SER A 119 16.43 12.58 -7.47
C SER A 119 17.82 12.82 -6.86
N GLU A 120 18.88 12.67 -7.65
CA GLU A 120 20.19 13.22 -7.33
C GLU A 120 20.14 14.72 -7.59
N ARG A 121 19.45 15.46 -6.70
CA ARG A 121 19.79 16.86 -6.48
C ARG A 121 21.21 16.89 -5.93
N LYS A 122 22.17 16.93 -6.86
CA LYS A 122 23.56 17.30 -6.66
C LYS A 122 23.64 18.55 -5.79
N ARG A 123 23.81 18.40 -4.47
CA ARG A 123 24.40 19.46 -3.65
C ARG A 123 25.89 19.51 -3.98
N LYS A 124 26.23 20.26 -5.04
CA LYS A 124 27.62 20.53 -5.42
C LYS A 124 28.17 21.63 -4.51
N LYS A 125 28.89 21.19 -3.47
CA LYS A 125 30.20 21.66 -2.98
C LYS A 125 30.53 23.16 -3.14
N SER A 126 30.64 23.89 -2.02
CA SER A 126 31.52 25.06 -1.89
C SER A 126 32.74 24.68 -1.06
N SER A 127 33.75 24.09 -1.70
CA SER A 127 35.11 24.05 -1.18
C SER A 127 35.74 25.42 -1.43
N LYS A 128 35.87 26.22 -0.37
CA LYS A 128 36.62 27.48 -0.36
C LYS A 128 38.12 27.11 -0.39
N LYS A 129 38.82 27.53 -1.43
CA LYS A 129 40.28 27.55 -1.48
C LYS A 129 40.70 28.88 -2.08
N ASP A 130 41.49 29.60 -1.29
CA ASP A 130 42.12 30.88 -1.58
C ASP A 130 42.93 30.86 -2.87
N ASP A 131 42.89 31.96 -3.62
CA ASP A 131 44.07 32.72 -4.08
C ASP A 131 43.55 33.82 -5.02
N ASP A 132 43.73 35.08 -4.64
CA ASP A 132 43.96 36.15 -5.62
C ASP A 132 45.22 36.91 -5.19
N VAL A 133 46.04 37.16 -6.20
CA VAL A 133 47.47 37.34 -6.15
C VAL A 133 47.81 38.80 -6.47
N MET A 134 48.94 39.25 -5.91
CA MET A 134 49.80 40.39 -6.31
C MET A 134 49.50 41.81 -5.79
N GLN A 135 50.41 42.26 -4.91
CA GLN A 135 51.34 43.39 -5.11
C GLN A 135 50.90 44.49 -6.10
N ILE A 136 50.73 45.72 -5.57
CA ILE A 136 51.58 46.91 -5.77
C ILE A 136 51.48 47.76 -4.51
#